data_AF-A0AA88ZNU1-F1
#
_entry.id   AF-A0AA88ZNU1-F1
#
_cell.length_a   1.000
_cell.length_b   1.000
_cell.length_c   1.000
_cell.angle_alpha   90.00
_cell.angle_beta   90.00
_cell.angle_gamma   90.00
#
_symmetry.space_group_name_H-M   'P 1'
#
loop_
_entity.id
_entity.type
_entity.pdbx_description
1 polymer ?
#
loop_
_entity_poly.entity_id
_entity_poly.type
_entity_poly.pdbx_seq_one_letter_code
_entity_poly.pdbx_strand_id
1 'polypeptide(L)'
;MKNRTLIYYVVLLLGISLFSCKEKDGYHSISDKIEGESRPYHGNLSSEDLLMDTELIQITEGEFTFLIPERKGQIKSFACIECHSKPVSQMKGTTAQKAHWDITLNHANSDAMDCATCHNGEDMNSLNTLTGKNIDFNLSYKLCAQCHSSQFEDWKGGAHGKKVAGWAPPRASNTCVNCHNPHSPSFETRWPVQYNTQKGIERKEGLDH
;
A
#
# COMPACT_ATOMS: atom_id res chain seq x y z
N MET A 1 -63.48 -10.34 -44.11
CA MET A 1 -62.84 -10.73 -42.82
C MET A 1 -61.37 -11.14 -42.92
N LYS A 2 -60.84 -11.59 -44.09
CA LYS A 2 -59.43 -11.99 -44.27
C LYS A 2 -58.37 -10.88 -44.14
N ASN A 3 -58.70 -9.62 -44.47
CA ASN A 3 -57.72 -8.52 -44.50
C ASN A 3 -57.33 -7.99 -43.11
N ARG A 4 -58.23 -8.03 -42.12
CA ARG A 4 -57.92 -7.56 -40.76
C ARG A 4 -56.90 -8.47 -40.08
N THR A 5 -57.03 -9.79 -40.24
CA THR A 5 -56.09 -10.77 -39.68
C THR A 5 -54.69 -10.62 -40.27
N LEU A 6 -54.58 -10.35 -41.59
CA LEU A 6 -53.29 -10.07 -42.23
C LEU A 6 -52.65 -8.78 -41.70
N ILE A 7 -53.44 -7.72 -41.50
CA ILE A 7 -52.96 -6.47 -40.90
C ILE A 7 -52.47 -6.71 -39.47
N TYR A 8 -53.18 -7.51 -38.66
CA TYR A 8 -52.72 -7.86 -37.33
C TYR A 8 -51.40 -8.65 -37.35
N TYR A 9 -51.22 -9.60 -38.27
CA TYR A 9 -49.95 -10.32 -38.41
C TYR A 9 -48.81 -9.41 -38.87
N VAL A 10 -49.07 -8.47 -39.79
CA VAL A 10 -48.07 -7.49 -40.24
C VAL A 10 -47.69 -6.54 -39.11
N VAL A 11 -48.65 -6.02 -38.34
CA VAL A 11 -48.41 -5.15 -37.18
C VAL A 11 -47.67 -5.90 -36.07
N LEU A 12 -47.98 -7.18 -35.86
CA LEU A 12 -47.30 -8.03 -34.87
C LEU A 12 -45.86 -8.33 -35.30
N LEU A 13 -45.62 -8.62 -36.59
CA LEU A 13 -44.27 -8.78 -37.16
C LEU A 13 -43.45 -7.48 -37.07
N LEU A 14 -44.07 -6.33 -37.38
CA LEU A 14 -43.45 -5.01 -37.24
C LEU A 14 -43.11 -4.71 -35.77
N GLY A 15 -44.03 -5.01 -34.85
CA GLY A 15 -43.80 -4.89 -33.41
C GLY A 15 -42.63 -5.75 -32.94
N ILE A 16 -42.57 -7.03 -33.34
CA ILE A 16 -41.47 -7.93 -32.98
C ILE A 16 -40.13 -7.42 -33.55
N SER A 17 -40.12 -6.90 -34.79
CA SER A 17 -38.90 -6.32 -35.37
C SER A 17 -38.40 -5.08 -34.63
N LEU A 18 -39.31 -4.26 -34.08
CA LEU A 18 -38.97 -3.05 -33.32
C LEU A 18 -38.52 -3.35 -31.88
N PHE A 19 -38.94 -4.47 -31.29
CA PHE A 19 -38.54 -4.89 -29.95
C PHE A 19 -37.31 -5.81 -29.91
N SER A 20 -36.84 -6.31 -31.05
CA SER A 20 -35.75 -7.30 -31.11
C SER A 20 -34.34 -6.71 -31.03
N CYS A 21 -34.18 -5.38 -30.96
CA CYS A 21 -32.90 -4.72 -30.71
C CYS A 21 -32.95 -3.97 -29.38
N LYS A 22 -33.00 -4.71 -28.27
CA LYS A 22 -32.62 -4.18 -26.97
C LYS A 22 -31.17 -4.60 -26.74
N GLU A 23 -30.22 -3.79 -27.24
CA GLU A 23 -28.80 -3.98 -27.03
C GLU A 23 -28.51 -4.10 -25.53
N LYS A 24 -28.23 -5.32 -25.09
CA LYS A 24 -27.49 -5.56 -23.86
C LYS A 24 -26.03 -5.56 -24.29
N ASP A 25 -25.34 -4.47 -23.96
CA ASP A 25 -23.92 -4.22 -24.16
C ASP A 25 -23.55 -3.91 -25.63
N GLY A 26 -23.38 -2.62 -25.92
CA GLY A 26 -23.20 -2.03 -27.27
C GLY A 26 -21.84 -2.30 -27.94
N TYR A 27 -21.31 -3.53 -27.84
CA TYR A 27 -20.09 -3.93 -28.53
C TYR A 27 -20.33 -5.25 -29.29
N HIS A 28 -20.11 -5.25 -30.61
CA HIS A 28 -20.33 -6.43 -31.45
C HIS A 28 -19.08 -7.30 -31.58
N SER A 29 -17.90 -6.78 -31.24
CA SER A 29 -16.64 -7.52 -31.22
C SER A 29 -15.73 -7.08 -30.05
N ILE A 30 -14.72 -7.90 -29.74
CA ILE A 30 -13.67 -7.53 -28.76
C ILE A 30 -12.90 -6.29 -29.25
N SER A 31 -12.67 -6.16 -30.56
CA SER A 31 -12.04 -4.98 -31.14
C SER A 31 -12.87 -3.73 -30.92
N ASP A 32 -14.20 -3.81 -31.08
CA ASP A 32 -15.11 -2.68 -30.87
C ASP A 32 -15.11 -2.25 -29.40
N LYS A 33 -15.05 -3.23 -28.49
CA LYS A 33 -14.92 -2.97 -27.05
C LYS A 33 -13.60 -2.29 -26.73
N ILE A 34 -12.49 -2.80 -27.28
CA ILE A 34 -11.17 -2.18 -27.11
C ILE A 34 -11.19 -0.76 -27.65
N GLU A 35 -11.72 -0.52 -28.84
CA GLU A 35 -11.77 0.81 -29.45
C GLU A 35 -12.68 1.79 -28.69
N GLY A 36 -13.80 1.30 -28.16
CA GLY A 36 -14.72 2.07 -27.33
C GLY A 36 -14.13 2.45 -25.96
N GLU A 37 -13.46 1.52 -25.31
CA GLU A 37 -12.87 1.68 -23.96
C GLU A 37 -11.45 2.29 -23.99
N SER A 38 -10.76 2.24 -25.14
CA SER A 38 -9.43 2.86 -25.33
C SER A 38 -9.51 4.35 -25.67
N ARG A 39 -10.70 4.94 -25.67
CA ARG A 39 -10.84 6.39 -25.85
C ARG A 39 -10.12 7.10 -24.70
N PRO A 40 -9.29 8.12 -24.98
CA PRO A 40 -8.60 8.85 -23.93
C PRO A 40 -9.61 9.38 -22.91
N TYR A 41 -9.35 9.17 -21.62
CA TYR A 41 -10.17 9.73 -20.56
C TYR A 41 -9.95 11.24 -20.50
N HIS A 42 -11.05 12.02 -20.54
CA HIS A 42 -11.00 13.50 -20.56
C HIS A 42 -11.50 14.15 -19.25
N GLY A 43 -11.77 13.36 -18.20
CA GLY A 43 -12.20 13.88 -16.90
C GLY A 43 -11.03 14.23 -15.97
N ASN A 44 -11.35 14.83 -14.83
CA ASN A 44 -10.38 14.99 -13.74
C ASN A 44 -10.25 13.65 -13.00
N LEU A 45 -9.04 13.09 -12.99
CA LEU A 45 -8.75 11.90 -12.20
C LEU A 45 -8.56 12.27 -10.74
N SER A 46 -9.17 11.49 -9.86
CA SER A 46 -8.93 11.58 -8.43
C SER A 46 -8.86 10.20 -7.79
N SER A 47 -8.19 10.14 -6.63
CA SER A 47 -8.12 8.97 -5.77
C SER A 47 -9.02 9.09 -4.55
N GLU A 48 -9.83 10.15 -4.39
CA GLU A 48 -10.60 10.34 -3.15
C GLU A 48 -11.54 9.14 -2.87
N ASP A 49 -12.32 8.72 -3.88
CA ASP A 49 -13.22 7.57 -3.76
C ASP A 49 -12.46 6.28 -3.42
N LEU A 50 -11.23 6.12 -3.92
CA LEU A 50 -10.40 4.95 -3.67
C LEU A 50 -9.79 4.95 -2.26
N LEU A 51 -9.78 6.10 -1.57
CA LEU A 51 -9.16 6.28 -0.27
C LEU A 51 -10.18 6.38 0.88
N MET A 52 -11.48 6.43 0.58
CA MET A 52 -12.57 6.65 1.56
C MET A 52 -12.50 5.72 2.77
N ASP A 53 -12.20 4.43 2.56
CA ASP A 53 -12.17 3.42 3.62
C ASP A 53 -10.78 3.20 4.23
N THR A 54 -9.82 4.10 3.97
CA THR A 54 -8.48 4.01 4.54
C THR A 54 -8.27 5.07 5.62
N GLU A 55 -7.84 4.64 6.80
CA GLU A 55 -7.37 5.56 7.84
C GLU A 55 -6.03 6.16 7.45
N LEU A 56 -6.09 7.43 7.03
CA LEU A 56 -4.95 8.19 6.56
C LEU A 56 -4.75 9.45 7.40
N ILE A 57 -3.48 9.84 7.55
CA ILE A 57 -3.10 11.12 8.14
C ILE A 57 -2.32 11.94 7.12
N GLN A 58 -2.48 13.26 7.19
CA GLN A 58 -1.69 14.18 6.39
C GLN A 58 -0.36 14.46 7.07
N ILE A 59 0.72 14.45 6.29
CA ILE A 59 2.06 14.85 6.72
C ILE A 59 2.64 15.89 5.78
N THR A 60 3.59 16.66 6.30
CA THR A 60 4.37 17.64 5.54
C THR A 60 5.85 17.41 5.83
N GLU A 61 6.64 17.20 4.77
CA GLU A 61 8.09 17.05 4.83
C GLU A 61 8.72 17.96 3.78
N GLY A 62 9.32 19.07 4.23
CA GLY A 62 9.77 20.15 3.33
C GLY A 62 8.58 20.75 2.56
N GLU A 63 8.69 20.76 1.22
CA GLU A 63 7.64 21.26 0.32
C GLU A 63 6.57 20.22 -0.01
N PHE A 64 6.75 18.96 0.42
CA PHE A 64 5.86 17.86 0.07
C PHE A 64 4.80 17.68 1.15
N THR A 65 3.52 17.79 0.77
CA THR A 65 2.38 17.45 1.62
C THR A 65 1.56 16.34 0.97
N PHE A 66 1.37 15.23 1.68
CA PHE A 66 0.66 14.06 1.18
C PHE A 66 0.12 13.19 2.32
N LEU A 67 -0.68 12.17 1.97
CA LEU A 67 -1.32 11.26 2.92
C LEU A 67 -0.46 10.00 3.14
N ILE A 68 -0.45 9.51 4.37
CA ILE A 68 0.13 8.22 4.75
C ILE A 68 -0.85 7.41 5.61
N PRO A 69 -0.80 6.07 5.62
CA PRO A 69 -1.57 5.26 6.56
C PRO A 69 -1.28 5.63 8.02
N GLU A 70 -2.33 5.69 8.83
CA GLU A 70 -2.21 5.69 10.28
C GLU A 70 -1.56 4.37 10.73
N ARG A 71 -0.63 4.44 11.69
CA ARG A 71 0.14 3.27 12.14
C ARG A 71 -0.32 2.71 13.48
N LYS A 72 -0.69 3.54 14.48
CA LYS A 72 -0.97 3.05 15.83
C LYS A 72 -2.16 2.10 15.88
N GLY A 73 -3.24 2.40 15.16
CA GLY A 73 -4.42 1.54 15.05
C GLY A 73 -4.11 0.20 14.39
N GLN A 74 -3.03 0.12 13.61
CA GLN A 74 -2.54 -1.11 12.97
C GLN A 74 -1.61 -1.94 13.88
N ILE A 75 -1.33 -1.49 15.10
CA ILE A 75 -0.52 -2.23 16.07
C ILE A 75 -1.46 -3.01 16.99
N LYS A 76 -1.37 -4.35 16.93
CA LYS A 76 -2.29 -5.29 17.60
C LYS A 76 -2.55 -5.03 19.10
N SER A 77 -1.55 -4.51 19.82
CA SER A 77 -1.60 -4.31 21.28
C SER A 77 -1.23 -2.89 21.71
N PHE A 78 -1.59 -1.87 20.92
CA PHE A 78 -1.47 -0.48 21.35
C PHE A 78 -2.68 -0.10 22.24
N ALA A 79 -2.53 0.66 23.33
CA ALA A 79 -1.34 1.34 23.83
C ALA A 79 -0.39 0.44 24.64
N CYS A 80 0.92 0.64 24.46
CA CYS A 80 1.97 -0.16 25.08
C CYS A 80 2.04 0.05 26.61
N ILE A 81 1.72 1.26 27.08
CA ILE A 81 1.78 1.66 28.49
C ILE A 81 0.79 0.90 29.39
N GLU A 82 -0.23 0.27 28.81
CA GLU A 82 -1.16 -0.59 29.55
C GLU A 82 -0.42 -1.74 30.26
N CYS A 83 0.65 -2.24 29.65
CA CYS A 83 1.58 -3.19 30.28
C CYS A 83 2.86 -2.47 30.78
N HIS A 84 3.35 -1.48 30.04
CA HIS A 84 4.57 -0.72 30.37
C HIS A 84 4.29 0.49 31.26
N SER A 85 3.86 0.22 32.50
CA SER A 85 3.53 1.27 33.49
C SER A 85 4.75 1.98 34.12
N LYS A 86 5.97 1.50 33.83
CA LYS A 86 7.24 2.05 34.30
C LYS A 86 8.29 1.89 33.19
N PRO A 87 9.42 2.61 33.25
CA PRO A 87 10.51 2.41 32.31
C PRO A 87 10.94 0.95 32.18
N VAL A 88 11.25 0.51 30.95
CA VAL A 88 11.61 -0.88 30.64
C VAL A 88 12.81 -1.35 31.46
N SER A 89 13.75 -0.44 31.75
CA SER A 89 14.92 -0.69 32.59
C SER A 89 14.56 -1.14 34.02
N GLN A 90 13.40 -0.71 34.53
CA GLN A 90 12.87 -0.98 35.87
C GLN A 90 11.89 -2.17 35.91
N MET A 91 11.47 -2.69 34.75
CA MET A 91 10.53 -3.82 34.65
C MET A 91 11.22 -5.20 34.63
N LYS A 92 12.50 -5.29 34.98
CA LYS A 92 13.28 -6.54 34.95
C LYS A 92 12.77 -7.55 35.99
N GLY A 93 12.02 -8.56 35.54
CA GLY A 93 11.78 -9.79 36.28
C GLY A 93 12.84 -10.85 35.96
N THR A 94 13.31 -11.58 36.97
CA THR A 94 14.36 -12.62 36.82
C THR A 94 13.82 -14.00 36.46
N THR A 95 12.51 -14.21 36.50
CA THR A 95 11.89 -15.56 36.57
C THR A 95 10.82 -15.85 35.53
N ALA A 96 10.41 -14.89 34.70
CA ALA A 96 9.36 -15.08 33.69
C ALA A 96 9.86 -14.73 32.27
N GLN A 97 9.31 -15.42 31.27
CA GLN A 97 9.56 -15.14 29.85
C GLN A 97 9.03 -13.73 29.51
N LYS A 98 9.86 -12.90 28.88
CA LYS A 98 9.48 -11.53 28.47
C LYS A 98 8.37 -11.59 27.42
N ALA A 99 7.43 -10.66 27.40
CA ALA A 99 6.33 -10.66 26.42
C ALA A 99 6.78 -10.58 24.93
N HIS A 100 7.95 -9.99 24.68
CA HIS A 100 8.55 -9.82 23.34
C HIS A 100 9.73 -10.76 23.09
N TRP A 101 9.73 -11.95 23.70
CA TRP A 101 10.84 -12.91 23.64
C TRP A 101 11.09 -13.48 22.23
N ASP A 102 10.10 -13.41 21.35
CA ASP A 102 10.09 -13.94 19.99
C ASP A 102 10.53 -12.91 18.93
N ILE A 103 10.89 -11.69 19.35
CA ILE A 103 11.37 -10.63 18.45
C ILE A 103 12.90 -10.63 18.41
N THR A 104 13.46 -10.82 17.22
CA THR A 104 14.90 -10.68 16.96
C THR A 104 15.16 -9.46 16.08
N LEU A 105 16.19 -8.68 16.42
CA LEU A 105 16.63 -7.53 15.63
C LEU A 105 17.71 -7.96 14.63
N ASN A 106 17.33 -8.05 13.36
CA ASN A 106 18.19 -8.37 12.21
C ASN A 106 18.33 -7.15 11.31
N HIS A 107 19.00 -6.09 11.79
CA HIS A 107 19.07 -4.82 11.07
C HIS A 107 20.51 -4.28 10.96
N ALA A 108 21.04 -3.69 12.03
CA ALA A 108 22.46 -3.36 12.14
C ALA A 108 23.13 -4.28 13.17
N ASN A 109 24.46 -4.22 13.26
CA ASN A 109 25.17 -4.96 14.30
C ASN A 109 24.80 -4.45 15.70
N SER A 110 24.98 -5.29 16.72
CA SER A 110 24.60 -5.01 18.11
C SER A 110 25.36 -3.85 18.75
N ASP A 111 26.50 -3.46 18.19
CA ASP A 111 27.31 -2.34 18.69
C ASP A 111 26.76 -0.99 18.18
N ALA A 112 26.07 -0.99 17.04
CA ALA A 112 25.52 0.19 16.41
C ALA A 112 24.04 0.42 16.77
N MET A 113 23.28 -0.67 16.97
CA MET A 113 21.83 -0.58 17.18
C MET A 113 21.34 -1.67 18.13
N ASP A 114 20.43 -1.25 19.01
CA ASP A 114 19.63 -2.10 19.87
C ASP A 114 18.16 -1.65 19.85
N CYS A 115 17.32 -2.24 20.70
CA CYS A 115 15.91 -1.89 20.78
C CYS A 115 15.70 -0.41 21.17
N ALA A 116 16.53 0.11 22.08
CA ALA A 116 16.43 1.47 22.63
C ALA A 116 16.89 2.55 21.64
N THR A 117 17.59 2.14 20.58
CA THR A 117 17.97 3.03 19.47
C THR A 117 16.75 3.56 18.71
N CYS A 118 15.65 2.80 18.69
CA CYS A 118 14.41 3.17 18.00
C CYS A 118 13.21 3.32 18.94
N HIS A 119 13.15 2.55 20.02
CA HIS A 119 12.07 2.61 20.99
C HIS A 119 12.46 3.46 22.20
N ASN A 120 11.52 4.27 22.69
CA ASN A 120 11.73 4.98 23.93
C ASN A 120 11.49 4.03 25.12
N GLY A 121 12.56 3.68 25.85
CA GLY A 121 12.48 2.81 27.02
C GLY A 121 11.77 3.44 28.24
N GLU A 122 11.62 4.76 28.27
CA GLU A 122 10.92 5.50 29.32
C GLU A 122 9.43 5.69 29.02
N ASP A 123 9.05 5.67 27.74
CA ASP A 123 7.67 5.75 27.27
C ASP A 123 7.46 4.86 26.03
N MET A 124 6.94 3.65 26.26
CA MET A 124 6.75 2.67 25.18
C MET A 124 5.64 3.03 24.17
N ASN A 125 4.85 4.08 24.41
CA ASN A 125 3.94 4.63 23.40
C ASN A 125 4.64 5.52 22.37
N SER A 126 5.93 5.83 22.58
CA SER A 126 6.72 6.61 21.65
C SER A 126 7.98 5.88 21.16
N LEU A 127 8.42 6.31 20.00
CA LEU A 127 9.71 5.99 19.41
C LEU A 127 10.72 7.07 19.82
N ASN A 128 12.01 6.79 19.65
CA ASN A 128 13.07 7.69 20.04
C ASN A 128 14.07 7.93 18.90
N THR A 129 14.48 9.18 18.71
CA THR A 129 15.60 9.52 17.81
C THR A 129 16.94 9.11 18.43
N LEU A 130 17.99 9.11 17.62
CA LEU A 130 19.39 8.97 18.07
C LEU A 130 19.79 10.07 19.08
N THR A 131 19.08 11.19 19.08
CA THR A 131 19.31 12.34 19.99
C THR A 131 18.38 12.35 21.21
N GLY A 132 17.52 11.34 21.40
CA GLY A 132 16.65 11.28 22.57
C GLY A 132 15.29 12.00 22.43
N LYS A 133 14.88 12.38 21.21
CA LYS A 133 13.60 13.05 20.95
C LYS A 133 12.51 12.02 20.65
N ASN A 134 11.35 12.21 21.27
CA ASN A 134 10.17 11.38 21.00
C ASN A 134 9.65 11.55 19.57
N ILE A 135 9.31 10.43 18.96
CA ILE A 135 8.63 10.30 17.68
C ILE A 135 7.33 9.51 17.90
N ASP A 136 6.25 9.99 17.31
CA ASP A 136 4.99 9.26 17.28
C ASP A 136 5.09 8.03 16.34
N PHE A 137 4.49 6.89 16.70
CA PHE A 137 4.48 5.69 15.84
C PHE A 137 3.90 5.95 14.44
N ASN A 138 2.97 6.91 14.30
CA ASN A 138 2.45 7.32 12.99
C ASN A 138 3.51 7.98 12.11
N LEU A 139 4.58 8.49 12.70
CA LEU A 139 5.69 9.14 12.02
C LEU A 139 6.96 8.28 12.07
N SER A 140 6.84 6.95 12.18
CA SER A 140 7.97 6.04 12.30
C SER A 140 8.98 6.14 11.17
N TYR A 141 8.58 6.62 9.98
CA TYR A 141 9.49 6.91 8.86
C TYR A 141 10.61 7.89 9.23
N LYS A 142 10.38 8.76 10.23
CA LYS A 142 11.40 9.69 10.75
C LYS A 142 12.58 8.97 11.39
N LEU A 143 12.36 7.77 11.96
CA LEU A 143 13.47 6.95 12.45
C LEU A 143 14.38 6.50 11.31
N CYS A 144 13.76 5.98 10.24
CA CYS A 144 14.45 5.47 9.08
C CYS A 144 15.28 6.57 8.41
N ALA A 145 14.72 7.77 8.30
CA ALA A 145 15.36 8.93 7.67
C ALA A 145 16.67 9.38 8.37
N GLN A 146 16.89 9.01 9.63
CA GLN A 146 18.13 9.37 10.35
C GLN A 146 19.37 8.71 9.74
N CYS A 147 19.21 7.53 9.11
CA CYS A 147 20.31 6.78 8.50
C CYS A 147 20.08 6.53 6.99
N HIS A 148 18.84 6.32 6.56
CA HIS A 148 18.45 6.03 5.18
C HIS A 148 17.97 7.28 4.44
N SER A 149 18.82 8.30 4.40
CA SER A 149 18.48 9.60 3.80
C SER A 149 18.08 9.49 2.33
N SER A 150 18.82 8.75 1.51
CA SER A 150 18.50 8.57 0.08
C SER A 150 17.12 7.94 -0.12
N GLN A 151 16.82 6.86 0.59
CA GLN A 151 15.52 6.19 0.48
C GLN A 151 14.38 7.07 0.97
N PHE A 152 14.63 7.87 2.02
CA PHE A 152 13.68 8.84 2.51
C PHE A 152 13.41 9.95 1.48
N GLU A 153 14.44 10.49 0.82
CA GLU A 153 14.26 11.50 -0.24
C GLU A 153 13.48 10.94 -1.43
N ASP A 154 13.79 9.72 -1.87
CA ASP A 154 13.04 9.04 -2.94
C ASP A 154 11.57 8.81 -2.53
N TRP A 155 11.33 8.41 -1.28
CA TRP A 155 9.98 8.20 -0.76
C TRP A 155 9.21 9.50 -0.65
N LYS A 156 9.82 10.55 -0.10
CA LYS A 156 9.25 11.90 0.02
C LYS A 156 8.88 12.44 -1.37
N GLY A 157 9.81 12.36 -2.34
CA GLY A 157 9.57 12.73 -3.75
C GLY A 157 8.58 11.83 -4.49
N GLY A 158 8.32 10.63 -3.97
CA GLY A 158 7.30 9.71 -4.49
C GLY A 158 7.82 8.69 -5.52
N ALA A 159 9.13 8.64 -5.73
CA ALA A 159 9.82 7.60 -6.49
C ALA A 159 9.92 6.27 -5.74
N HIS A 160 9.83 6.31 -4.40
CA HIS A 160 9.79 5.14 -3.54
C HIS A 160 8.48 5.06 -2.74
N GLY A 161 8.13 3.85 -2.29
CA GLY A 161 6.91 3.57 -1.54
C GLY A 161 5.70 3.34 -2.45
N LYS A 162 5.00 2.23 -2.22
CA LYS A 162 3.79 1.85 -2.97
C LYS A 162 2.65 2.83 -2.64
N LYS A 163 1.95 3.34 -3.65
CA LYS A 163 0.72 4.12 -3.43
C LYS A 163 -0.37 3.25 -2.80
N VAL A 164 -1.16 3.82 -1.91
CA VAL A 164 -2.19 3.08 -1.15
C VAL A 164 -3.31 2.59 -2.07
N ALA A 165 -3.68 3.38 -3.09
CA ALA A 165 -4.72 3.01 -4.03
C ALA A 165 -4.37 3.43 -5.46
N GLY A 166 -4.44 4.73 -5.75
CA GLY A 166 -4.23 5.29 -7.08
C GLY A 166 -3.00 6.19 -7.18
N TRP A 167 -2.72 6.63 -8.41
CA TRP A 167 -1.70 7.62 -8.74
C TRP A 167 -2.27 9.03 -8.92
N ALA A 168 -3.60 9.17 -8.97
CA ALA A 168 -4.26 10.45 -9.05
C ALA A 168 -4.26 11.17 -7.68
N PRO A 169 -4.39 12.50 -7.63
CA PRO A 169 -4.54 13.24 -6.37
C PRO A 169 -5.79 12.83 -5.58
N PRO A 170 -5.77 12.91 -4.22
CA PRO A 170 -4.62 13.22 -3.38
C PRO A 170 -3.63 12.05 -3.37
N ARG A 171 -2.35 12.37 -3.29
CA ARG A 171 -1.30 11.37 -3.15
C ARG A 171 -1.42 10.71 -1.77
N ALA A 172 -1.64 9.40 -1.75
CA ALA A 172 -1.52 8.56 -0.56
C ALA A 172 -0.43 7.50 -0.76
N SER A 173 0.54 7.45 0.16
CA SER A 173 1.71 6.58 0.02
C SER A 173 1.91 5.74 1.27
N ASN A 174 2.17 4.44 1.08
CA ASN A 174 2.65 3.59 2.15
C ASN A 174 3.98 4.13 2.70
N THR A 175 4.19 3.99 4.00
CA THR A 175 5.44 4.34 4.69
C THR A 175 6.43 3.18 4.63
N CYS A 176 7.65 3.40 5.13
CA CYS A 176 8.71 2.39 5.20
C CYS A 176 8.21 1.09 5.85
N VAL A 177 7.49 1.19 6.97
CA VAL A 177 7.07 0.04 7.79
C VAL A 177 5.82 -0.67 7.28
N ASN A 178 5.15 -0.12 6.25
CA ASN A 178 4.04 -0.83 5.58
C ASN A 178 4.56 -1.91 4.62
N CYS A 179 5.80 -1.77 4.15
CA CYS A 179 6.43 -2.73 3.24
C CYS A 179 7.60 -3.49 3.90
N HIS A 180 8.37 -2.81 4.76
CA HIS A 180 9.53 -3.37 5.43
C HIS A 180 9.22 -3.72 6.88
N ASN A 181 9.68 -4.89 7.35
CA ASN A 181 9.67 -5.20 8.77
C ASN A 181 10.75 -4.34 9.47
N PRO A 182 10.42 -3.46 10.42
CA PRO A 182 11.43 -2.59 11.05
C PRO A 182 12.51 -3.36 11.81
N HIS A 183 12.24 -4.60 12.24
CA HIS A 183 13.23 -5.47 12.90
C HIS A 183 14.02 -6.34 11.91
N SER A 184 13.62 -6.40 10.65
CA SER A 184 14.32 -7.12 9.58
C SER A 184 13.99 -6.50 8.22
N PRO A 185 14.50 -5.29 7.91
CA PRO A 185 13.97 -4.50 6.81
C PRO A 185 14.27 -5.04 5.41
N SER A 186 15.34 -5.83 5.25
CA SER A 186 15.70 -6.42 3.96
C SER A 186 14.62 -7.38 3.45
N PHE A 187 14.36 -7.33 2.15
CA PHE A 187 13.56 -8.38 1.50
C PHE A 187 14.42 -9.61 1.25
N GLU A 188 13.87 -10.78 1.56
CA GLU A 188 14.48 -12.05 1.21
C GLU A 188 14.57 -12.21 -0.32
N THR A 189 15.66 -12.81 -0.77
CA THR A 189 15.81 -13.18 -2.18
C THR A 189 14.72 -14.20 -2.52
N ARG A 190 13.89 -13.86 -3.50
CA ARG A 190 12.82 -14.73 -3.97
C ARG A 190 12.87 -14.86 -5.49
N TRP A 191 12.46 -16.02 -5.98
CA TRP A 191 12.23 -16.21 -7.41
C TRP A 191 11.15 -15.23 -7.90
N PRO A 192 11.28 -14.70 -9.12
CA PRO A 192 10.20 -13.96 -9.75
C PRO A 192 8.92 -14.79 -9.74
N VAL A 193 7.80 -14.15 -9.43
CA VAL A 193 6.49 -14.82 -9.37
C VAL A 193 6.09 -15.40 -10.74
N GLN A 194 6.69 -14.90 -11.82
CA GLN A 194 6.51 -15.39 -13.18
C GLN A 194 7.87 -15.65 -13.83
N TYR A 195 7.96 -16.76 -14.58
CA TYR A 195 9.13 -17.07 -15.37
C TYR A 195 9.34 -16.00 -16.44
N ASN A 196 10.43 -15.25 -16.34
CA ASN A 196 10.82 -14.32 -17.37
C ASN A 196 11.45 -15.10 -18.53
N THR A 197 10.70 -15.24 -19.63
CA THR A 197 11.13 -15.96 -20.84
C THR A 197 12.39 -15.37 -21.46
N GLN A 198 12.53 -14.05 -21.43
CA GLN A 198 13.73 -13.35 -21.91
C GLN A 198 14.96 -13.72 -21.07
N LYS A 199 14.86 -13.69 -19.75
CA LYS A 199 15.94 -14.17 -18.86
C LYS A 199 16.25 -15.66 -19.05
N GLY A 200 15.24 -16.45 -19.40
CA GLY A 200 15.40 -17.85 -19.80
C GLY A 200 16.26 -18.03 -21.05
N ILE A 201 16.08 -17.18 -22.05
CA ILE A 201 16.86 -17.15 -23.28
C ILE A 201 18.28 -16.66 -22.99
N GLU A 202 18.43 -15.53 -22.28
CA GLU A 202 19.74 -14.96 -21.92
C GLU A 202 20.63 -15.98 -21.20
N ARG A 203 20.08 -16.77 -20.28
CA ARG A 203 20.82 -17.83 -19.58
C ARG A 203 21.22 -18.99 -20.48
N LYS A 204 20.36 -19.38 -21.44
CA LYS A 204 20.69 -20.42 -22.43
C LYS A 204 21.77 -19.96 -23.40
N GLU A 205 21.78 -18.67 -23.73
CA GLU A 205 22.73 -18.07 -24.66
C GLU A 205 24.02 -17.57 -23.98
N GLY A 206 24.13 -17.69 -22.65
CA GLY A 206 25.32 -17.25 -21.89
C GLY A 206 25.46 -15.72 -21.82
N LEU A 207 24.35 -14.99 -21.93
CA LEU A 207 24.28 -13.53 -21.92
C LEU A 207 23.91 -12.94 -20.54
N ASP A 208 23.61 -13.79 -19.56
CA ASP A 208 23.38 -13.38 -18.17
C ASP A 208 24.73 -12.98 -17.55
N HIS A 209 24.80 -11.74 -17.05
CA HIS A 209 26.00 -11.09 -16.50
C HIS A 209 26.06 -11.24 -14.98
#